data_AF-A0A820EC72-F1
#
_entry.id   AF-A0A820EC72-F1
#
_cell.length_a   1.000
_cell.length_b   1.000
_cell.length_c   1.000
_cell.angle_alpha   90.00
_cell.angle_beta   90.00
_cell.angle_gamma   90.00
#
_symmetry.space_group_name_H-M   'P 1'
#
loop_
_entity.id
_entity.type
_entity.pdbx_description
1 polymer ?
#
loop_
_entity_poly.entity_id
_entity_poly.type
_entity_poly.pdbx_seq_one_letter_code
_entity_poly.pdbx_strand_id
1 'polypeptide(L)'
;SPDPIVAPGLVSITTTIYTNQKLTSPLKATVSLRKQLFITYITLPCFIIGSCTYDDLCTRYKQYNCPIEAGEHTFNIPMKINSTSRILAGKYQAQIDIETNSNGKGCAKINNISVKTN
;
A
#
# COMPACT_ATOMS: atom_id res chain seq x y z
N SER A 1 4.01 5.92 9.20
CA SER A 1 4.01 6.84 10.34
C SER A 1 3.07 8.01 10.07
N PRO A 2 2.53 8.66 11.11
CA PRO A 2 2.59 8.27 12.52
C PRO A 2 1.78 6.99 12.80
N ASP A 3 2.03 6.35 13.95
CA ASP A 3 1.21 5.26 14.48
C ASP A 3 0.71 5.67 15.88
N PRO A 4 -0.61 5.81 16.10
CA PRO A 4 -1.70 5.62 15.14
C PRO A 4 -1.75 6.72 14.07
N ILE A 5 -2.23 6.36 12.88
CA ILE A 5 -2.53 7.28 11.78
C ILE A 5 -3.71 8.16 12.19
N VAL A 6 -3.58 9.48 12.09
CA VAL A 6 -4.67 10.43 12.38
C VAL A 6 -5.26 10.92 11.06
N ALA A 7 -6.57 10.71 10.88
CA ALA A 7 -7.33 11.20 9.74
C ALA A 7 -8.19 12.42 10.15
N PRO A 8 -8.31 13.47 9.31
CA PRO A 8 -7.58 13.67 8.06
C PRO A 8 -6.14 14.11 8.36
N GLY A 9 -5.17 13.71 7.54
CA GLY A 9 -3.76 13.94 7.86
C GLY A 9 -2.78 13.44 6.80
N LEU A 10 -1.50 13.70 7.02
CA LEU A 10 -0.41 13.19 6.20
C LEU A 10 0.13 11.89 6.81
N VAL A 11 0.28 10.88 5.96
CA VAL A 11 0.85 9.58 6.30
C VAL A 11 2.06 9.36 5.42
N SER A 12 3.17 8.95 6.01
CA SER A 12 4.34 8.50 5.25
C SER A 12 4.47 6.99 5.40
N ILE A 13 4.46 6.29 4.27
CA ILE A 13 4.76 4.86 4.21
C ILE A 13 6.19 4.74 3.71
N THR A 14 7.09 4.35 4.60
CA THR A 14 8.46 3.96 4.23
C THR A 14 8.51 2.45 4.14
N THR A 15 8.88 1.92 2.98
CA THR A 15 9.06 0.48 2.77
C THR A 15 10.38 0.23 2.06
N THR A 16 11.11 -0.76 2.54
CA THR A 16 12.33 -1.21 1.90
C THR A 16 12.03 -2.55 1.25
N ILE A 17 12.27 -2.63 -0.05
CA ILE A 17 12.09 -3.85 -0.82
C ILE A 17 13.44 -4.32 -1.32
N TYR A 18 13.61 -5.63 -1.35
CA TYR A 18 14.76 -6.27 -1.99
C TYR A 18 14.27 -7.00 -3.23
N THR A 19 14.97 -6.82 -4.34
CA THR A 19 14.68 -7.53 -5.59
C THR A 19 15.94 -8.20 -6.13
N ASN A 20 15.81 -9.47 -6.50
CA ASN A 20 16.92 -10.28 -7.03
C ASN A 20 17.12 -10.06 -8.54
N GLN A 21 16.20 -9.35 -9.18
CA GLN A 21 16.18 -9.13 -10.61
C GLN A 21 15.72 -7.72 -10.94
N LYS A 22 16.03 -7.28 -12.15
CA LYS A 22 15.54 -6.01 -12.68
C LYS A 22 14.02 -6.07 -12.83
N LEU A 23 13.33 -5.13 -12.18
CA LEU A 23 11.89 -4.96 -12.26
C LEU A 23 11.58 -3.92 -13.36
N THR A 24 11.02 -4.38 -14.46
CA THR A 24 10.60 -3.55 -15.59
C THR A 24 9.08 -3.37 -15.59
N SER A 25 8.62 -2.25 -16.14
CA SER A 25 7.19 -2.04 -16.40
C SER A 25 6.64 -3.12 -17.36
N PRO A 26 5.35 -3.48 -17.26
CA PRO A 26 4.43 -3.16 -16.17
C PRO A 26 4.74 -3.84 -14.83
N LEU A 27 4.62 -3.07 -13.73
CA LEU A 27 4.63 -3.57 -12.35
C LEU A 27 3.22 -3.56 -11.78
N LYS A 28 2.56 -4.71 -11.83
CA LYS A 28 1.21 -4.86 -11.32
C LYS A 28 1.24 -4.96 -9.80
N ALA A 29 0.39 -4.21 -9.12
CA ALA A 29 0.24 -4.28 -7.68
C ALA A 29 -1.22 -4.45 -7.28
N THR A 30 -1.50 -5.47 -6.47
CA THR A 30 -2.80 -5.71 -5.88
C THR A 30 -2.75 -5.39 -4.40
N VAL A 31 -3.50 -4.37 -3.99
CA VAL A 31 -3.66 -3.98 -2.60
C VAL A 31 -4.94 -4.62 -2.07
N SER A 32 -4.86 -5.26 -0.92
CA SER A 32 -5.99 -5.79 -0.15
C SER A 32 -6.01 -5.11 1.21
N LEU A 33 -7.02 -4.27 1.46
CA LEU A 33 -7.18 -3.56 2.73
C LEU A 33 -8.38 -4.14 3.48
N ARG A 34 -8.15 -4.54 4.73
CA ARG A 34 -9.16 -5.13 5.61
C ARG A 34 -9.30 -4.31 6.88
N LYS A 35 -10.55 -4.10 7.33
CA LYS A 35 -10.87 -3.45 8.60
C LYS A 35 -11.35 -4.51 9.59
N GLN A 36 -10.87 -4.43 10.82
CA GLN A 36 -11.41 -5.21 11.92
C GLN A 36 -12.78 -4.66 12.36
N LEU A 37 -13.80 -5.50 12.34
CA LEU A 37 -15.11 -5.26 12.92
C LEU A 37 -15.44 -6.39 13.89
N PHE A 38 -15.51 -6.06 15.17
CA PHE A 38 -15.65 -7.03 16.27
C PHE A 38 -14.55 -8.11 16.19
N ILE A 39 -14.95 -9.36 15.94
CA ILE A 39 -14.07 -10.52 15.81
C ILE A 39 -13.72 -10.88 14.35
N THR A 40 -14.24 -10.13 13.38
CA THR A 40 -14.08 -10.43 11.94
C THR A 40 -13.31 -9.33 11.21
N TYR A 41 -12.75 -9.66 10.04
CA TYR A 41 -12.13 -8.70 9.14
C TYR A 41 -12.94 -8.58 7.87
N ILE A 42 -13.38 -7.37 7.54
CA ILE A 42 -14.07 -7.07 6.29
C ILE A 42 -13.10 -6.46 5.27
N THR A 43 -13.18 -6.92 4.03
CA THR A 43 -12.40 -6.33 2.92
C THR A 43 -13.05 -5.02 2.50
N LEU A 44 -12.25 -3.95 2.45
CA LEU A 44 -12.72 -2.65 2.00
C LEU A 44 -12.64 -2.56 0.48
N PRO A 45 -13.66 -2.00 -0.19
CA PRO A 45 -13.67 -1.86 -1.65
C PRO A 45 -12.80 -0.68 -2.10
N CYS A 46 -12.26 -0.77 -3.32
CA CYS A 46 -11.31 0.22 -3.86
C CYS A 46 -11.80 1.69 -3.81
N PHE A 47 -13.09 1.95 -4.09
CA PHE A 47 -13.65 3.31 -4.20
C PHE A 47 -13.76 4.09 -2.88
N ILE A 48 -13.50 3.46 -1.73
CA ILE A 48 -13.59 4.08 -0.40
C ILE A 48 -12.20 4.48 0.13
N ILE A 49 -11.11 4.02 -0.49
CA ILE A 49 -9.79 3.69 0.08
C ILE A 49 -9.84 2.24 0.54
N GLY A 50 -9.47 1.33 -0.36
CA GLY A 50 -9.60 -0.09 -0.11
C GLY A 50 -8.74 -0.93 -1.04
N SER A 51 -9.25 -2.12 -1.34
CA SER A 51 -8.53 -3.13 -2.08
C SER A 51 -8.54 -2.80 -3.57
N CYS A 52 -7.45 -2.23 -4.08
CA CYS A 52 -7.32 -1.76 -5.45
C CYS A 52 -6.23 -2.55 -6.18
N THR A 53 -6.45 -2.82 -7.47
CA THR A 53 -5.41 -3.31 -8.37
C THR A 53 -4.91 -2.16 -9.23
N TYR A 54 -3.59 -2.03 -9.28
CA TYR A 54 -2.87 -1.08 -10.10
C TYR A 54 -2.12 -1.87 -11.17
N ASP A 55 -2.49 -1.69 -12.43
CA ASP A 55 -1.92 -2.49 -13.52
C ASP A 55 -0.44 -2.16 -13.80
N ASP A 56 -0.05 -0.91 -13.56
CA ASP A 56 1.35 -0.50 -13.63
C ASP A 56 1.68 0.63 -12.65
N LEU A 57 2.39 0.29 -11.58
CA LEU A 57 2.92 1.26 -10.62
C LEU A 57 3.95 2.21 -11.25
N CYS A 58 4.72 1.77 -12.25
CA CYS A 58 5.72 2.60 -12.92
C CYS A 58 5.08 3.78 -13.64
N THR A 59 4.00 3.52 -14.38
CA THR A 59 3.25 4.55 -15.08
C THR A 59 2.46 5.44 -14.12
N ARG A 60 1.92 4.85 -13.04
CA ARG A 60 1.14 5.58 -12.03
C ARG A 60 1.99 6.54 -11.20
N TYR A 61 3.17 6.12 -10.79
CA TYR A 61 4.05 6.86 -9.90
C TYR A 61 5.35 7.22 -10.63
N LYS A 62 5.31 8.32 -11.39
CA LYS A 62 6.48 8.86 -12.13
C LYS A 62 7.72 9.12 -11.25
N GLN A 63 7.54 9.22 -9.93
CA GLN A 63 8.62 9.37 -8.95
C GLN A 63 9.53 8.13 -8.85
N TYR A 64 9.05 6.96 -9.30
CA TYR A 64 9.82 5.72 -9.30
C TYR A 64 10.22 5.45 -10.74
N ASN A 65 11.38 5.98 -11.14
CA ASN A 65 11.96 5.73 -12.46
C ASN A 65 12.16 4.22 -12.65
N CYS A 66 11.23 3.59 -13.33
CA CYS A 66 11.42 2.24 -13.82
C CYS A 66 12.35 2.26 -15.03
N PRO A 67 13.22 1.27 -15.20
CA PRO A 67 13.28 0.00 -14.46
C PRO A 67 14.05 0.09 -13.12
N ILE A 68 13.58 -0.66 -12.11
CA ILE A 68 14.23 -0.78 -10.80
C ILE A 68 15.26 -1.91 -10.90
N GLU A 69 16.54 -1.61 -10.69
CA GLU A 69 17.62 -2.60 -10.76
C GLU A 69 17.58 -3.60 -9.60
N ALA A 70 18.24 -4.75 -9.76
CA ALA A 70 18.39 -5.71 -8.67
C ALA A 70 19.10 -5.07 -7.47
N GLY A 71 18.63 -5.33 -6.26
CA GLY A 71 19.16 -4.76 -5.02
C GLY A 71 18.09 -4.33 -4.04
N GLU A 72 18.52 -3.62 -3.00
CA GLU A 72 17.67 -3.06 -1.96
C GLU A 72 17.28 -1.62 -2.31
N HIS A 73 15.98 -1.32 -2.26
CA HIS A 73 15.43 -0.01 -2.60
C HIS A 73 14.48 0.43 -1.50
N THR A 74 14.67 1.65 -1.00
CA THR A 74 13.79 2.25 0.00
C THR A 74 12.86 3.25 -0.67
N PHE A 75 11.56 3.01 -0.53
CA PHE A 75 10.48 3.82 -1.05
C PHE A 75 9.82 4.59 0.09
N ASN A 76 9.77 5.91 -0.01
CA ASN A 76 8.97 6.76 0.85
C ASN A 76 7.76 7.28 0.05
N ILE A 77 6.56 6.87 0.44
CA ILE A 77 5.32 7.24 -0.21
C ILE A 77 4.54 8.14 0.76
N PRO A 78 4.56 9.47 0.57
CA PRO A 78 3.66 10.37 1.28
C PRO A 78 2.25 10.23 0.72
N MET A 79 1.29 9.93 1.59
CA MET A 79 -0.13 9.85 1.29
C MET A 79 -0.88 10.89 2.11
N LYS A 80 -1.75 11.65 1.44
CA LYS A 80 -2.65 12.60 2.09
C LYS A 80 -4.03 11.98 2.26
N ILE A 81 -4.47 11.82 3.50
CA ILE A 81 -5.82 11.36 3.84
C ILE A 81 -6.71 12.59 3.94
N ASN A 82 -7.48 12.86 2.88
CA ASN A 82 -8.31 14.07 2.76
C ASN A 82 -9.68 13.96 3.45
N SER A 83 -10.15 12.77 3.85
CA SER A 83 -11.52 12.59 4.36
C SER A 83 -11.59 11.58 5.50
N THR A 84 -12.27 11.97 6.59
CA THR A 84 -12.64 11.10 7.71
C THR A 84 -13.96 10.38 7.50
N SER A 85 -14.86 10.92 6.68
CA SER A 85 -16.24 10.40 6.54
C SER A 85 -16.31 8.98 5.98
N ARG A 86 -15.24 8.48 5.38
CA ARG A 86 -15.13 7.13 4.80
C ARG A 86 -14.20 6.20 5.57
N ILE A 87 -13.43 6.74 6.52
CA ILE A 87 -12.41 5.98 7.26
C ILE A 87 -12.79 6.02 8.73
N LEU A 88 -13.21 4.87 9.25
CA LEU A 88 -13.57 4.75 10.65
C LEU A 88 -12.33 4.50 11.51
N ALA A 89 -12.33 5.00 12.76
CA ALA A 89 -11.27 4.61 13.70
C ALA A 89 -11.26 3.08 13.93
N GLY A 90 -10.08 2.53 14.20
CA GLY A 90 -9.91 1.11 14.50
C GLY A 90 -8.66 0.48 13.91
N LYS A 91 -8.64 -0.85 13.91
CA LYS A 91 -7.52 -1.67 13.42
C LYS A 91 -7.76 -2.11 11.99
N TYR A 92 -6.70 -2.04 11.19
CA TYR A 92 -6.68 -2.41 9.78
C TYR A 92 -5.51 -3.35 9.50
N GLN A 93 -5.64 -4.12 8.43
CA GLN A 93 -4.58 -4.95 7.87
C GLN A 93 -4.50 -4.68 6.37
N ALA A 94 -3.28 -4.57 5.84
CA ALA A 94 -3.06 -4.42 4.42
C ALA A 94 -2.17 -5.56 3.92
N GLN A 95 -2.50 -6.09 2.75
CA GLN A 95 -1.62 -6.96 1.98
C GLN A 95 -1.39 -6.31 0.62
N ILE A 96 -0.15 -6.28 0.17
CA ILE A 96 0.26 -5.72 -1.11
C ILE A 96 0.99 -6.84 -1.84
N ASP A 97 0.41 -7.32 -2.92
CA ASP A 97 1.01 -8.30 -3.81
C ASP A 97 1.52 -7.58 -5.06
N ILE A 98 2.77 -7.83 -5.42
CA ILE A 98 3.44 -7.22 -6.57
C ILE A 98 3.78 -8.34 -7.55
N GLU A 99 3.45 -8.13 -8.82
CA GLU A 99 3.72 -9.04 -9.92
C GLU A 99 4.45 -8.30 -11.04
N THR A 100 5.50 -8.92 -11.57
CA THR A 100 6.25 -8.41 -12.72
C THR A 100 6.12 -9.34 -13.91
N ASN A 101 6.35 -8.82 -15.12
CA ASN A 101 6.36 -9.64 -16.34
C ASN A 101 7.45 -10.71 -16.34
N SER A 102 8.51 -10.52 -15.57
CA SER A 102 9.63 -11.45 -15.44
C SER A 102 9.36 -12.58 -14.41
N ASN A 103 8.09 -12.90 -14.15
CA ASN A 103 7.62 -13.83 -13.12
C ASN A 103 8.04 -13.47 -11.68
N GLY A 104 8.53 -12.26 -11.45
CA GLY A 104 8.85 -11.76 -10.12
C GLY A 104 7.58 -11.54 -9.32
N LYS A 105 7.47 -12.19 -8.16
CA LYS A 105 6.36 -12.00 -7.22
C LYS A 105 6.88 -11.52 -5.88
N GLY A 106 6.28 -10.45 -5.37
CA GLY A 106 6.55 -9.92 -4.04
C GLY A 106 5.25 -9.83 -3.24
N CYS A 107 5.32 -10.02 -1.93
CA CYS A 107 4.17 -9.82 -1.04
C CYS A 107 4.64 -9.08 0.20
N ALA A 108 3.94 -8.00 0.56
CA ALA A 108 4.12 -7.28 1.81
C ALA A 108 2.81 -7.34 2.62
N LYS A 109 2.89 -7.78 3.87
CA LYS A 109 1.75 -7.80 4.80
C LYS A 109 2.01 -6.83 5.93
N ILE A 110 1.12 -5.87 6.10
CA ILE A 110 1.13 -4.89 7.17
C ILE A 110 0.00 -5.23 8.12
N ASN A 111 0.36 -5.73 9.29
CA ASN A 111 -0.59 -6.04 10.34
C ASN A 111 -0.69 -4.86 11.32
N ASN A 112 -1.83 -4.75 11.99
CA ASN A 112 -2.04 -3.81 13.09
C ASN A 112 -1.92 -2.32 12.73
N ILE A 113 -2.37 -1.92 11.54
CA ILE A 113 -2.49 -0.50 11.20
C ILE A 113 -3.57 0.10 12.11
N SER A 114 -3.19 1.03 12.99
CA SER A 114 -4.13 1.71 13.88
C SER A 114 -4.50 3.08 13.31
N VAL A 115 -5.79 3.35 13.13
CA VAL A 115 -6.30 4.63 12.63
C VAL A 115 -7.16 5.28 13.71
N LYS A 116 -6.90 6.56 13.97
CA LYS A 116 -7.73 7.47 14.77
C LYS A 116 -8.34 8.53 13.87
N THR A 117 -9.59 8.89 14.13
CA THR A 117 -10.28 10.02 13.50
C THR A 117 -10.38 11.14 14.53
N ASN A 118 -10.09 12.37 14.11
CA ASN A 118 -10.40 13.56 14.92
C ASN A 118 -11.89 13.86 14.93
#